data_AF-A0A524CJG2-F1
#
_entry.id   AF-A0A524CJG2-F1
#
_cell.length_a   1.000
_cell.length_b   1.000
_cell.length_c   1.000
_cell.angle_alpha   90.00
_cell.angle_beta   90.00
_cell.angle_gamma   90.00
#
_symmetry.space_group_name_H-M   'P 1'
#
loop_
_entity.id
_entity.type
_entity.pdbx_description
1 polymer ?
#
loop_
_entity_poly.entity_id
_entity_poly.type
_entity_poly.pdbx_seq_one_letter_code
_entity_poly.pdbx_strand_id
1 'polypeptide(L)'
;MVIYELGLTRAGIPLVSKQYYEEHNMSVDPVLRSGFLSALNSFAEQAFSDEIESFTMKNFRIVLLSFTKKDHSITSYCIGDKNLNLKVTKKALTKILDKFIKKFGIKKLPSDLSKYDCFLPVFDEIL
;
A
#
# COMPACT_ATOMS: atom_id res chain seq x y z
N MET A 1 16.62 8.21 2.67
CA MET A 1 15.32 7.63 2.29
C MET A 1 15.39 6.17 2.64
N VAL A 2 14.74 5.81 3.73
CA VAL A 2 14.60 4.44 4.20
C VAL A 2 13.14 4.06 4.09
N ILE A 3 12.89 2.91 3.46
CA ILE A 3 11.57 2.29 3.38
C ILE A 3 11.49 1.30 4.53
N TYR A 4 10.46 1.43 5.36
CA TYR A 4 10.20 0.51 6.47
C TYR A 4 9.23 -0.57 6.05
N GLU A 5 8.21 -0.22 5.26
CA GLU A 5 7.20 -1.16 4.84
C GLU A 5 6.57 -0.76 3.51
N LEU A 6 6.21 -1.77 2.72
CA LEU A 6 5.48 -1.59 1.48
C LEU A 6 4.43 -2.70 1.34
N GLY A 7 3.26 -2.38 0.79
CA GLY A 7 2.24 -3.39 0.60
C GLY A 7 1.05 -2.94 -0.23
N LEU A 8 0.11 -3.88 -0.33
CA LEU A 8 -1.13 -3.78 -1.10
C LEU A 8 -2.31 -4.14 -0.21
N THR A 9 -3.38 -3.36 -0.32
CA THR A 9 -4.63 -3.55 0.42
C THR A 9 -5.82 -3.42 -0.52
N ARG A 10 -6.94 -4.04 -0.16
CA ARG A 10 -8.22 -3.88 -0.85
C ARG A 10 -9.33 -3.72 0.18
N ALA A 11 -10.01 -2.58 0.17
CA ALA A 11 -11.17 -2.29 1.03
C ALA A 11 -10.91 -2.66 2.50
N GLY A 12 -9.78 -2.22 3.06
CA GLY A 12 -9.42 -2.51 4.44
C GLY A 12 -8.81 -3.89 4.68
N ILE A 13 -8.73 -4.77 3.68
CA ILE A 13 -8.10 -6.10 3.80
C ILE A 13 -6.65 -6.05 3.27
N PRO A 14 -5.64 -6.42 4.07
CA PRO A 14 -4.27 -6.55 3.59
C PRO A 14 -4.16 -7.73 2.62
N LEU A 15 -3.55 -7.51 1.45
CA LEU A 15 -3.31 -8.56 0.45
C LEU A 15 -1.92 -9.16 0.58
N VAL A 16 -0.90 -8.30 0.59
CA VAL A 16 0.51 -8.66 0.76
C VAL A 16 1.28 -7.44 1.23
N SER A 17 2.25 -7.66 2.11
CA SER A 17 3.13 -6.61 2.62
C SER A 17 4.51 -7.16 2.93
N LYS A 18 5.53 -6.33 2.75
CA LYS A 18 6.90 -6.61 3.14
C LYS A 18 7.41 -5.54 4.07
N GLN A 19 7.95 -5.98 5.20
CA GLN A 19 8.63 -5.14 6.19
C GLN A 19 10.13 -5.29 6.00
N TYR A 20 10.86 -4.18 6.15
CA TYR A 20 12.31 -4.09 5.94
C TYR A 20 13.08 -3.74 7.22
N TYR A 21 12.43 -3.85 8.39
CA TYR A 21 13.04 -3.64 9.70
C TYR A 21 13.04 -4.94 10.51
N GLU A 22 14.11 -5.18 11.27
CA GLU A 22 14.33 -6.44 11.98
C GLU A 22 13.71 -6.50 13.40
N GLU A 23 13.19 -5.39 13.96
CA GLU A 23 12.84 -5.35 15.39
C GLU A 23 11.35 -5.18 15.77
N HIS A 24 10.97 -6.04 16.70
CA HIS A 24 9.70 -6.37 17.35
C HIS A 24 8.86 -5.24 18.01
N ASN A 25 9.09 -3.95 17.73
CA ASN A 25 8.39 -2.85 18.41
C ASN A 25 7.57 -1.92 17.49
N MET A 26 7.58 -2.15 16.17
CA MET A 26 6.79 -1.38 15.19
C MET A 26 5.83 -2.23 14.36
N SER A 27 5.56 -3.48 14.74
CA SER A 27 4.61 -4.32 14.01
C SER A 27 3.17 -3.88 14.30
N VAL A 28 2.72 -2.81 13.62
CA VAL A 28 1.30 -2.49 13.55
C VAL A 28 0.62 -3.64 12.80
N ASP A 29 -0.36 -4.24 13.45
CA ASP A 29 -1.21 -5.29 12.89
C ASP A 29 -1.62 -4.91 11.45
N PRO A 30 -1.35 -5.77 10.45
CA PRO A 30 -1.64 -5.46 9.05
C PRO A 30 -3.11 -5.13 8.77
N VAL A 31 -4.05 -5.74 9.53
CA VAL A 31 -5.49 -5.47 9.42
C VAL A 31 -5.81 -4.11 9.99
N LEU A 32 -5.29 -3.77 11.17
CA LEU A 32 -5.49 -2.44 11.78
C LEU A 32 -5.02 -1.33 10.83
N ARG A 33 -3.83 -1.50 10.27
CA ARG A 33 -3.24 -0.53 9.32
C ARG A 33 -4.02 -0.43 8.03
N SER A 34 -4.35 -1.57 7.42
CA SER A 34 -5.15 -1.60 6.21
C SER A 34 -6.53 -0.96 6.42
N GLY A 35 -7.17 -1.23 7.56
CA GLY A 35 -8.41 -0.58 7.98
C GLY A 35 -8.25 0.94 8.15
N PHE A 36 -7.19 1.39 8.83
CA PHE A 36 -6.90 2.81 9.01
C PHE A 36 -6.68 3.54 7.68
N LEU A 37 -5.86 2.98 6.78
CA LEU A 37 -5.61 3.56 5.46
C LEU A 37 -6.88 3.62 4.61
N SER A 38 -7.71 2.57 4.69
CA SER A 38 -9.01 2.55 4.00
C SER A 38 -9.95 3.62 4.56
N ALA A 39 -10.04 3.76 5.89
CA ALA A 39 -10.89 4.76 6.53
C ALA A 39 -10.46 6.19 6.19
N LEU A 40 -9.15 6.45 6.19
CA LEU A 40 -8.58 7.72 5.75
C LEU A 40 -8.96 8.04 4.30
N ASN A 41 -8.81 7.08 3.38
CA ASN A 41 -9.12 7.31 1.98
C ASN A 41 -10.64 7.49 1.76
N SER A 42 -11.48 6.71 2.44
CA SER A 42 -12.94 6.88 2.40
C SER A 42 -13.39 8.21 2.98
N PHE A 43 -12.72 8.71 4.01
CA PHE A 43 -12.98 10.05 4.54
C PHE A 43 -12.66 11.14 3.51
N ALA A 44 -11.50 11.06 2.86
CA ALA A 44 -11.11 12.03 1.84
C ALA A 44 -12.09 12.03 0.65
N GLU A 45 -12.51 10.84 0.21
CA GLU A 45 -13.48 10.69 -0.86
C GLU A 45 -14.83 11.31 -0.50
N GLN A 46 -15.35 11.03 0.69
CA GLN A 46 -16.65 11.56 1.12
C GLN A 46 -16.65 13.05 1.43
N ALA A 47 -15.59 13.55 2.09
CA ALA A 47 -15.53 14.94 2.53
C ALA A 47 -15.10 15.90 1.40
N PHE A 48 -14.24 15.43 0.49
CA PHE A 48 -13.56 16.30 -0.49
C PHE A 48 -13.67 15.82 -1.94
N SER A 49 -14.28 14.65 -2.21
CA SER A 49 -14.24 14.01 -3.53
C SER A 49 -12.80 13.84 -4.06
N ASP A 50 -11.87 13.56 -3.14
CA ASP A 50 -10.43 13.50 -3.41
C ASP A 50 -9.80 12.27 -2.75
N GLU A 51 -8.54 11.98 -3.07
CA GLU A 51 -7.76 10.88 -2.50
C GLU A 51 -6.55 11.37 -1.69
N ILE A 52 -6.17 10.60 -0.68
CA ILE A 52 -4.96 10.92 0.09
C ILE A 52 -3.75 10.42 -0.70
N GLU A 53 -2.94 11.35 -1.18
CA GLU A 53 -1.69 10.99 -1.87
C GLU A 53 -0.56 10.62 -0.89
N SER A 54 -0.43 11.39 0.19
CA SER A 54 0.54 11.12 1.25
C SER A 54 0.19 11.92 2.49
N PHE A 55 0.63 11.43 3.65
CA PHE A 55 0.60 12.20 4.88
C PHE A 55 1.90 11.99 5.66
N THR A 56 2.33 13.06 6.33
CA THR A 56 3.62 13.12 7.02
C THR A 56 3.37 13.29 8.50
N MET A 57 3.91 12.38 9.29
CA MET A 57 4.02 12.48 10.75
C MET A 57 5.38 13.04 11.13
N LYS A 58 5.62 13.25 12.43
CA LYS A 58 6.89 13.79 12.95
C LYS A 58 8.13 13.07 12.41
N ASN A 59 8.07 11.74 12.31
CA ASN A 59 9.21 10.89 11.93
C ASN A 59 8.98 10.07 10.66
N PHE A 60 7.73 9.94 10.22
CA PHE A 60 7.32 9.01 9.19
C PHE A 60 6.58 9.72 8.07
N ARG A 61 6.66 9.17 6.87
CA ARG A 61 5.78 9.53 5.77
C ARG A 61 5.13 8.28 5.22
N ILE A 62 3.82 8.37 5.01
CA ILE A 62 3.03 7.34 4.33
C ILE A 62 2.63 7.89 2.98
N VAL A 63 2.96 7.15 1.93
CA VAL A 63 2.55 7.44 0.55
C VAL A 63 1.54 6.39 0.13
N LEU A 64 0.45 6.86 -0.46
CA LEU A 64 -0.66 6.04 -0.92
C LEU A 64 -0.83 6.24 -2.42
N LEU A 65 -1.23 5.18 -3.09
CA LEU A 65 -1.66 5.23 -4.47
C LEU A 65 -2.74 4.17 -4.67
N SER A 66 -3.93 4.61 -5.07
CA SER A 66 -5.06 3.75 -5.33
C SER A 66 -5.27 3.58 -6.84
N PHE A 67 -5.62 2.37 -7.24
CA PHE A 67 -6.15 2.10 -8.57
C PHE A 67 -7.58 1.60 -8.42
N THR A 68 -8.53 2.35 -9.00
CA THR A 68 -9.94 2.03 -8.96
C THR A 68 -10.45 1.73 -10.37
N LYS A 69 -11.13 0.59 -10.54
CA LYS A 69 -11.80 0.21 -11.79
C LYS A 69 -13.18 -0.32 -11.49
N LYS A 70 -14.21 0.46 -11.83
CA LYS A 70 -15.60 0.23 -11.38
C LYS A 70 -15.63 0.14 -9.84
N ASP A 71 -16.22 -0.91 -9.28
CA ASP A 71 -16.39 -1.10 -7.84
C ASP A 71 -15.24 -1.88 -7.19
N HIS A 72 -14.06 -1.90 -7.82
CA HIS A 72 -12.88 -2.56 -7.27
C HIS A 72 -11.72 -1.58 -7.18
N SER A 73 -11.27 -1.35 -5.96
CA SER A 73 -10.10 -0.54 -5.66
C SER A 73 -9.01 -1.39 -5.02
N ILE A 74 -7.77 -1.20 -5.46
CA ILE A 74 -6.58 -1.73 -4.81
C ILE A 74 -5.71 -0.54 -4.47
N THR A 75 -5.31 -0.45 -3.21
CA THR A 75 -4.42 0.60 -2.71
C THR A 75 -3.05 0.00 -2.46
N SER A 76 -2.03 0.63 -3.02
CA SER A 76 -0.65 0.39 -2.65
C SER A 76 -0.18 1.47 -1.69
N TYR A 77 0.65 1.10 -0.73
CA TYR A 77 1.19 2.02 0.25
C TYR A 77 2.68 1.78 0.47
N CYS A 78 3.37 2.84 0.86
CA CYS A 78 4.74 2.80 1.33
C CYS A 78 4.85 3.62 2.61
N ILE A 79 5.49 3.04 3.62
CA ILE A 79 5.82 3.68 4.89
C ILE A 79 7.33 3.77 4.98
N GLY A 80 7.85 4.96 5.24
CA GLY A 80 9.28 5.14 5.48
C GLY A 80 9.57 6.40 6.26
N ASP A 81 10.83 6.85 6.20
CA ASP A 81 11.26 8.07 6.87
C ASP A 81 10.50 9.32 6.38
N LYS A 82 10.46 10.38 7.19
CA LYS A 82 9.80 11.65 6.83
C LYS A 82 10.34 12.28 5.53
N ASN A 83 11.53 11.88 5.09
CA ASN A 83 12.20 12.41 3.90
C ASN A 83 11.89 11.58 2.65
N LEU A 84 10.90 10.67 2.71
CA LEU A 84 10.45 9.90 1.56
C LEU A 84 10.12 10.82 0.38
N ASN A 85 10.75 10.56 -0.77
CA ASN A 85 10.50 11.33 -1.98
C ASN A 85 9.18 10.85 -2.60
N LEU A 86 8.16 11.72 -2.57
CA LEU A 86 6.82 11.39 -3.08
C LEU A 86 6.84 10.93 -4.54
N LYS A 87 7.59 11.62 -5.41
CA LYS A 87 7.61 11.36 -6.85
C LYS A 87 8.25 10.01 -7.17
N VAL A 88 9.39 9.70 -6.52
CA VAL A 88 10.08 8.42 -6.68
C VAL A 88 9.22 7.28 -6.13
N THR A 89 8.64 7.49 -4.93
CA THR A 89 7.80 6.48 -4.26
C THR A 89 6.54 6.18 -5.06
N LYS A 90 5.82 7.21 -5.54
CA LYS A 90 4.65 7.01 -6.41
C LYS A 90 5.00 6.23 -7.66
N LYS A 91 6.13 6.53 -8.31
CA LYS A 91 6.59 5.79 -9.50
C LYS A 91 6.84 4.31 -9.19
N ALA A 92 7.41 3.99 -8.03
CA ALA A 92 7.57 2.62 -7.57
C ALA A 92 6.21 1.94 -7.30
N LEU A 93 5.33 2.60 -6.55
CA LEU A 93 3.99 2.11 -6.24
C LEU A 93 3.13 1.87 -7.49
N THR A 94 3.20 2.75 -8.50
CA THR A 94 2.54 2.55 -9.79
C THR A 94 3.01 1.26 -10.46
N LYS A 95 4.33 1.04 -10.54
CA LYS A 95 4.90 -0.19 -11.13
C LYS A 95 4.46 -1.44 -10.36
N ILE A 96 4.40 -1.34 -9.03
CA ILE A 96 3.94 -2.43 -8.15
C ILE A 96 2.47 -2.77 -8.44
N LEU A 97 1.60 -1.76 -8.47
CA LEU A 97 0.18 -1.92 -8.80
C LEU A 97 -0.01 -2.51 -10.19
N ASP A 98 0.69 -1.99 -11.19
CA ASP A 98 0.58 -2.47 -12.58
C ASP A 98 0.99 -3.94 -12.69
N LYS A 99 2.12 -4.33 -12.08
CA LYS A 99 2.55 -5.73 -12.04
C LYS A 99 1.54 -6.62 -11.28
N PHE A 100 0.98 -6.13 -10.18
CA PHE A 100 0.00 -6.87 -9.39
C PHE A 100 -1.30 -7.12 -10.16
N ILE A 101 -1.86 -6.06 -10.74
CA ILE A 101 -3.09 -6.12 -11.55
C ILE A 101 -2.87 -7.00 -12.79
N LYS A 102 -1.70 -6.94 -13.43
CA LYS A 102 -1.37 -7.80 -14.56
C LYS A 102 -1.31 -9.28 -14.17
N LYS A 103 -0.80 -9.60 -12.97
CA LYS A 103 -0.64 -10.98 -12.50
C LYS A 103 -1.93 -11.59 -11.97
N PHE A 104 -2.68 -10.87 -11.14
CA PHE A 104 -3.85 -11.40 -10.43
C PHE A 104 -5.19 -10.90 -10.97
N GLY A 105 -5.19 -9.82 -11.78
CA GLY A 105 -6.40 -9.11 -12.16
C GLY A 105 -7.04 -8.39 -10.97
N ILE A 106 -8.00 -7.52 -11.26
CA ILE A 106 -8.70 -6.73 -10.23
C ILE A 106 -10.06 -7.31 -9.81
N LYS A 107 -10.69 -8.12 -10.68
CA LYS A 107 -12.05 -8.64 -10.47
C LYS A 107 -12.11 -9.96 -9.71
N LYS A 108 -11.14 -10.86 -9.95
CA LYS A 108 -11.10 -12.22 -9.40
C LYS A 108 -9.82 -12.42 -8.60
N LEU A 109 -9.70 -11.65 -7.53
CA LEU A 109 -8.62 -11.81 -6.57
C LEU A 109 -8.84 -13.11 -5.77
N PRO A 110 -7.80 -13.95 -5.60
CA PRO A 110 -7.87 -15.11 -4.74
C PRO A 110 -8.31 -14.75 -3.32
N SER A 111 -9.18 -15.56 -2.73
CA SER A 111 -9.61 -15.42 -1.33
C SER A 111 -8.53 -15.83 -0.33
N ASP A 112 -7.64 -16.74 -0.74
CA ASP A 112 -6.50 -17.21 0.05
C ASP A 112 -5.32 -16.23 -0.06
N LEU A 113 -4.99 -15.57 1.04
CA LEU A 113 -3.95 -14.55 1.12
C LEU A 113 -2.55 -15.10 0.83
N SER A 114 -2.30 -16.38 1.15
CA SER A 114 -1.02 -17.06 0.93
C SER A 114 -0.61 -17.08 -0.55
N LYS A 115 -1.58 -16.96 -1.46
CA LYS A 115 -1.33 -16.89 -2.90
C LYS A 115 -0.62 -15.60 -3.32
N TYR A 116 -0.66 -14.56 -2.50
CA TYR A 116 0.01 -13.30 -2.78
C TYR A 116 1.48 -13.29 -2.34
N ASP A 117 1.94 -14.27 -1.53
CA ASP A 117 3.34 -14.35 -1.08
C ASP A 117 4.32 -14.49 -2.25
N CYS A 118 3.88 -15.12 -3.35
CA CYS A 118 4.65 -15.19 -4.59
C CYS A 118 4.86 -13.82 -5.28
N PHE A 119 4.33 -12.74 -4.71
CA PHE A 119 4.52 -11.36 -5.17
C PHE A 119 5.55 -10.60 -4.32
N LEU A 120 5.95 -11.08 -3.15
CA LEU A 120 6.95 -10.43 -2.29
C LEU A 120 8.27 -10.10 -3.01
N PRO A 121 8.85 -10.98 -3.85
CA PRO A 121 10.10 -10.66 -4.56
C PRO A 121 9.99 -9.47 -5.51
N VAL A 122 8.77 -9.17 -6.00
CA VAL A 122 8.52 -8.06 -6.93
C VAL A 122 8.76 -6.71 -6.26
N PHE A 123 8.58 -6.62 -4.94
CA PHE A 123 8.87 -5.40 -4.20
C PHE A 123 10.36 -5.06 -4.25
N ASP A 124 11.23 -6.06 -4.07
CA ASP A 124 12.69 -5.90 -4.13
C ASP A 124 13.19 -5.57 -5.54
N GLU A 125 12.53 -6.07 -6.58
CA GLU A 125 12.89 -5.74 -7.97
C GLU A 125 12.62 -4.28 -8.35
N ILE A 126 11.70 -3.61 -7.64
CA ILE A 126 11.22 -2.28 -8.00
C ILE A 126 11.87 -1.18 -7.14
N LEU A 127 12.19 -1.50 -5.89
CA LEU A 127 12.87 -0.59 -4.95
C LEU A 127 14.36 -0.49 -5.24
#